data_AF-A0A356ASV7-F1
#
_entry.id   AF-A0A356ASV7-F1
#
_cell.length_a   1.000
_cell.length_b   1.000
_cell.length_c   1.000
_cell.angle_alpha   90.00
_cell.angle_beta   90.00
_cell.angle_gamma   90.00
#
_symmetry.space_group_name_H-M   'P 1'
#
loop_
_entity.id
_entity.type
_entity.pdbx_description
1 polymer ?
#
loop_
_entity_poly.entity_id
_entity_poly.type
_entity_poly.pdbx_seq_one_letter_code
_entity_poly.pdbx_strand_id
1 'polypeptide(L)'
;MSNHTGWTNQDYIKLFEIILNVSISKEIVFVTEKSNKGRLVSKLMNKNTNESFKAIHYLTLIKQRLGNNCFEDYTPEAICEKLPEKTLDSLYIQLVNTKIIRKYLSSLMLFDDSNFAKIFMTAHKKEWESIKATISSHEKILSHLLELCGMEEYNGVFKKETIDICNKLKNALINPCMDEGFVYKQHRSSFEVKCPRCSFLVKYNYTDQSVLQKMNVSDQYSSLCSQIKNEYDLFLSIKETAFKAGTLLKEMRDSFINRLQCLLNESSRKNKRSIEDLIESLNNISYSYERSSNSFVLFEREFPAETILNDPEYVTKEIRNEIDRQTDQIKNDIAMEKHFIDTLQNSSCLTIALRCIHANDKYGKSTYTELLKGSKSKRMTEYGLNDSPYYGILNRFTKVSIEEMIDSLLEQELIEKYYGNYDRYKRYPKLRLTKDGDQALADPAMIKNEFPLGNIEVEKIYKTMDISTCSETEFMDLMEFVITKPSEYKDDLEGLITSFQNVPEKYIPIIEMNA
;
A
#
# COMPACT_ATOMS: atom_id res chain seq x y z
N MET A 1 -47.09 -60.57 -11.14
CA MET A 1 -46.14 -60.65 -12.27
C MET A 1 -46.45 -59.50 -13.22
N SER A 2 -45.89 -58.33 -12.96
CA SER A 2 -45.92 -57.20 -13.88
C SER A 2 -44.97 -57.51 -15.03
N ASN A 3 -45.48 -57.60 -16.25
CA ASN A 3 -44.65 -57.64 -17.45
C ASN A 3 -43.88 -56.30 -17.52
N HIS A 4 -42.63 -56.28 -17.02
CA HIS A 4 -41.73 -55.16 -17.23
C HIS A 4 -41.36 -55.11 -18.71
N THR A 5 -42.20 -54.46 -19.51
CA THR A 5 -41.87 -54.08 -20.88
C THR A 5 -40.84 -52.97 -20.79
N GLY A 6 -39.56 -53.32 -20.97
CA GLY A 6 -38.50 -52.32 -21.08
C GLY A 6 -38.77 -51.33 -22.22
N TRP A 7 -38.23 -50.12 -22.09
CA TRP A 7 -38.36 -49.08 -23.12
C TRP A 7 -37.97 -49.57 -24.52
N THR A 8 -38.79 -49.21 -25.49
CA THR A 8 -38.54 -49.41 -26.92
C THR A 8 -37.62 -48.31 -27.46
N ASN A 9 -37.09 -48.51 -28.67
CA ASN A 9 -36.34 -47.44 -29.36
C ASN A 9 -37.18 -46.16 -29.56
N GLN A 10 -38.51 -46.29 -29.67
CA GLN A 10 -39.41 -45.14 -29.78
C GLN A 10 -39.50 -44.35 -28.48
N ASP A 11 -39.48 -45.01 -27.32
CA ASP A 11 -39.52 -44.34 -26.02
C ASP A 11 -38.27 -43.49 -25.79
N TYR A 12 -37.11 -44.00 -26.19
CA TYR A 12 -35.86 -43.22 -26.15
C TYR A 12 -35.91 -42.02 -27.10
N ILE A 13 -36.41 -42.19 -28.33
CA ILE A 13 -36.57 -41.07 -29.26
C ILE A 13 -37.51 -40.02 -28.66
N LYS A 14 -38.66 -40.44 -28.12
CA LYS A 14 -39.65 -39.57 -27.49
C LYS A 14 -39.06 -38.80 -26.31
N LEU A 15 -38.24 -39.44 -25.48
CA LEU A 15 -37.51 -38.77 -24.41
C LEU A 15 -36.62 -37.65 -24.96
N PHE A 16 -35.84 -37.94 -26.00
CA PHE A 16 -34.98 -36.93 -26.62
C PHE A 16 -35.78 -35.83 -27.34
N GLU A 17 -36.93 -36.15 -27.95
CA GLU A 17 -37.86 -35.16 -28.52
C GLU A 17 -38.39 -34.21 -27.45
N ILE A 18 -38.79 -34.75 -26.30
CA ILE A 18 -39.27 -33.94 -25.17
C ILE A 18 -38.11 -33.05 -24.68
N ILE A 19 -36.91 -33.59 -24.44
CA ILE A 19 -35.74 -32.82 -24.00
C ILE A 19 -35.38 -31.73 -25.00
N LEU A 20 -35.39 -32.02 -26.30
CA LEU A 20 -35.07 -31.07 -27.37
C LEU A 20 -36.20 -30.11 -27.72
N ASN A 21 -37.42 -30.39 -27.23
CA ASN A 21 -38.66 -29.69 -27.60
C ASN A 21 -38.87 -29.60 -29.13
N VAL A 22 -38.48 -30.65 -29.86
CA VAL A 22 -38.65 -30.76 -31.31
C VAL A 22 -38.85 -32.22 -31.69
N SER A 23 -39.71 -32.49 -32.66
CA SER A 23 -39.84 -33.84 -33.20
C SER A 23 -38.59 -34.18 -34.01
N ILE A 24 -37.88 -35.25 -33.64
CA ILE A 24 -36.68 -35.77 -34.31
C ILE A 24 -36.92 -37.15 -34.94
N SER A 25 -38.03 -37.81 -34.62
CA SER A 25 -38.38 -39.18 -35.05
C SER A 25 -38.49 -39.36 -36.58
N LYS A 26 -38.72 -38.26 -37.32
CA LYS A 26 -38.75 -38.27 -38.78
C LYS A 26 -37.39 -38.62 -39.38
N GLU A 27 -36.30 -38.08 -38.83
CA GLU A 27 -34.96 -38.20 -39.41
C GLU A 27 -33.95 -38.95 -38.53
N ILE A 28 -34.26 -39.16 -37.25
CA ILE A 28 -33.36 -39.81 -36.31
C ILE A 28 -33.99 -41.11 -35.82
N VAL A 29 -33.17 -42.16 -35.76
CA VAL A 29 -33.50 -43.44 -35.13
C VAL A 29 -32.60 -43.70 -33.95
N PHE A 30 -33.13 -44.40 -32.95
CA PHE A 30 -32.34 -44.95 -31.86
C PHE A 30 -31.97 -46.39 -32.19
N VAL A 31 -30.67 -46.69 -32.14
CA VAL A 31 -30.10 -47.99 -32.51
C VAL A 31 -29.30 -48.52 -31.32
N THR A 32 -29.55 -49.77 -30.94
CA THR A 32 -28.75 -50.50 -29.97
C THR A 32 -28.03 -51.62 -30.68
N GLU A 33 -26.70 -51.56 -30.71
CA GLU A 33 -25.85 -52.53 -31.42
C GLU A 33 -24.73 -53.06 -30.51
N LYS A 34 -24.20 -54.26 -30.79
CA LYS A 34 -23.00 -54.75 -30.10
C LYS A 34 -21.76 -54.12 -30.71
N SER A 35 -20.94 -53.46 -29.89
CA SER A 35 -19.61 -53.01 -30.28
C SER A 35 -18.69 -54.18 -30.62
N ASN A 36 -17.56 -53.90 -31.28
CA ASN A 36 -16.50 -54.88 -31.57
C ASN A 36 -15.95 -55.58 -30.30
N LYS A 37 -16.22 -55.04 -29.11
CA LYS A 37 -15.86 -55.62 -27.81
C LYS A 37 -17.02 -56.37 -27.14
N GLY A 38 -18.10 -56.65 -27.87
CA GLY A 38 -19.30 -57.34 -27.38
C GLY A 38 -20.22 -56.50 -26.48
N ARG A 39 -19.85 -55.27 -26.11
CA ARG A 39 -20.68 -54.37 -25.27
C ARG A 39 -21.81 -53.76 -26.09
N LEU A 40 -23.03 -53.72 -25.55
CA LEU A 40 -24.14 -52.98 -26.15
C LEU A 40 -23.85 -51.48 -26.14
N VAL A 41 -24.05 -50.82 -27.28
CA VAL A 41 -23.89 -49.37 -27.45
C VAL A 41 -25.19 -48.83 -28.03
N SER A 42 -25.79 -47.90 -27.30
CA SER A 42 -26.96 -47.15 -27.75
C SER A 42 -26.53 -45.86 -28.43
N LYS A 43 -27.01 -45.65 -29.66
CA LYS A 43 -26.70 -44.50 -30.49
C LYS A 43 -27.98 -43.89 -31.05
N LEU A 44 -27.96 -42.57 -31.24
CA LEU A 44 -28.90 -41.88 -32.11
C LEU A 44 -28.24 -41.72 -33.48
N MET A 45 -28.95 -42.08 -34.54
CA MET A 45 -28.44 -42.13 -35.91
C MET A 45 -29.37 -41.37 -36.85
N ASN A 46 -28.83 -40.51 -37.70
CA ASN A 46 -29.60 -39.86 -38.76
C ASN A 46 -29.84 -40.86 -39.90
N LYS A 47 -31.10 -41.05 -40.29
CA LYS A 47 -31.56 -42.01 -41.33
C LYS A 47 -30.96 -41.72 -42.70
N ASN A 48 -30.70 -40.45 -43.01
CA ASN A 48 -30.29 -40.01 -44.34
C ASN A 48 -28.76 -39.99 -44.50
N THR A 49 -28.03 -39.61 -43.43
CA THR A 49 -26.57 -39.43 -43.50
C THR A 49 -25.78 -40.57 -42.86
N ASN A 50 -26.44 -41.48 -42.13
CA ASN A 50 -25.82 -42.49 -41.27
C ASN A 50 -24.84 -41.91 -40.21
N GLU A 51 -24.79 -40.60 -40.00
CA GLU A 51 -24.05 -40.00 -38.89
C GLU A 51 -24.70 -40.46 -37.57
N SER A 52 -23.90 -40.92 -36.61
CA SER A 52 -24.39 -41.36 -35.29
C SER A 52 -23.67 -40.70 -34.11
N PHE A 53 -24.36 -40.55 -32.98
CA PHE A 53 -23.75 -40.14 -31.70
C PHE A 53 -24.17 -41.07 -30.56
N LYS A 54 -23.28 -41.21 -29.58
CA LYS A 54 -23.50 -42.11 -28.44
C LYS A 54 -24.50 -41.50 -27.46
N ALA A 55 -25.69 -42.10 -27.37
CA ALA A 55 -26.74 -41.69 -26.44
C ALA A 55 -26.44 -42.13 -24.99
N ILE A 56 -25.55 -43.10 -24.81
CA ILE A 56 -25.28 -43.74 -23.51
C ILE A 56 -24.84 -42.76 -22.41
N HIS A 57 -24.11 -41.70 -22.76
CA HIS A 57 -23.66 -40.70 -21.78
C HIS A 57 -24.85 -39.97 -21.14
N TYR A 58 -25.81 -39.54 -21.96
CA TYR A 58 -27.02 -38.85 -21.55
C TYR A 58 -27.93 -39.75 -20.72
N LEU A 59 -28.13 -41.00 -21.17
CA LEU A 59 -28.93 -41.98 -20.44
C LEU A 59 -28.32 -42.32 -19.08
N THR A 60 -26.99 -42.38 -19.00
CA THR A 60 -26.27 -42.59 -17.73
C THR A 60 -26.48 -41.42 -16.79
N LEU A 61 -26.42 -40.17 -17.27
CA LEU A 61 -26.69 -38.99 -16.46
C LEU A 61 -28.12 -38.98 -15.90
N ILE A 62 -29.10 -39.41 -16.69
CA ILE A 62 -30.49 -39.55 -16.23
C ILE A 62 -30.60 -40.62 -15.13
N LYS A 63 -29.99 -41.80 -15.33
CA LYS A 63 -29.94 -42.86 -14.31
C LYS A 63 -29.26 -42.43 -13.02
N GLN A 64 -28.17 -41.66 -13.11
CA GLN A 64 -27.50 -41.11 -11.93
C GLN A 64 -28.40 -40.18 -11.11
N ARG A 65 -29.38 -39.52 -11.74
CA ARG A 65 -30.29 -38.58 -11.09
C ARG A 65 -31.58 -39.23 -10.59
N LEU A 66 -32.12 -40.18 -11.34
CA LEU A 66 -33.43 -40.79 -11.06
C LEU A 66 -33.35 -42.25 -10.57
N GLY A 67 -32.15 -42.84 -10.50
CA GLY A 67 -31.93 -44.24 -10.17
C GLY A 67 -31.76 -45.14 -11.39
N ASN A 68 -31.16 -46.32 -11.18
CA ASN A 68 -30.76 -47.23 -12.27
C ASN A 68 -31.96 -47.80 -13.07
N ASN A 69 -33.13 -47.89 -12.43
CA ASN A 69 -34.35 -48.47 -12.98
C ASN A 69 -35.31 -47.41 -13.53
N CYS A 70 -34.88 -46.14 -13.65
CA CYS A 70 -35.77 -45.05 -14.05
C CYS A 70 -36.46 -45.26 -15.42
N PHE A 71 -35.86 -46.03 -16.32
CA PHE A 71 -36.45 -46.39 -17.63
C PHE A 71 -37.38 -47.60 -17.56
N GLU A 72 -37.51 -48.26 -16.41
CA GLU A 72 -38.53 -49.29 -16.15
C GLU A 72 -39.70 -48.69 -15.37
N ASP A 73 -39.40 -47.68 -14.54
CA ASP A 73 -40.33 -47.08 -13.59
C ASP A 73 -41.13 -45.91 -14.19
N TYR A 74 -40.63 -45.23 -15.22
CA TYR A 74 -41.18 -43.97 -15.71
C TYR A 74 -41.35 -43.95 -17.23
N THR A 75 -42.37 -43.22 -17.71
CA THR A 75 -42.51 -42.86 -19.12
C THR A 75 -41.53 -41.73 -19.49
N PRO A 76 -41.27 -41.48 -20.78
CA PRO A 76 -40.45 -40.35 -21.22
C PRO A 76 -40.88 -38.99 -20.64
N GLU A 77 -42.18 -38.73 -20.54
CA GLU A 77 -42.75 -37.51 -19.95
C GLU A 77 -42.45 -37.46 -18.45
N ALA A 78 -42.75 -38.55 -17.73
CA ALA A 78 -42.54 -38.63 -16.29
C ALA A 78 -41.05 -38.48 -15.91
N ILE A 79 -40.12 -38.96 -16.75
CA ILE A 79 -38.68 -38.69 -16.58
C ILE A 79 -38.40 -37.18 -16.69
N CYS A 80 -38.94 -36.52 -17.72
CA CYS A 80 -38.71 -35.10 -17.91
C CYS A 80 -39.34 -34.24 -16.80
N GLU A 81 -40.49 -34.64 -16.26
CA GLU A 81 -41.12 -33.96 -15.11
C GLU A 81 -40.32 -34.16 -13.81
N LYS A 82 -39.70 -35.32 -13.63
CA LYS A 82 -38.94 -35.65 -12.41
C LYS A 82 -37.50 -35.14 -12.42
N LEU A 83 -36.93 -34.83 -13.58
CA LEU A 83 -35.57 -34.29 -13.66
C LEU A 83 -35.54 -32.82 -13.22
N PRO A 84 -34.55 -32.40 -12.40
CA PRO A 84 -34.36 -30.98 -12.10
C PRO A 84 -34.11 -30.18 -13.38
N GLU A 85 -34.69 -28.99 -13.49
CA GLU A 85 -34.60 -28.11 -14.67
C GLU A 85 -33.15 -27.90 -15.14
N LYS A 86 -32.23 -27.66 -14.21
CA LYS A 86 -30.79 -27.53 -14.49
C LYS A 86 -30.18 -28.76 -15.18
N THR A 87 -30.69 -29.96 -14.87
CA THR A 87 -30.25 -31.21 -15.52
C THR A 87 -30.80 -31.30 -16.93
N LEU A 88 -32.08 -30.95 -17.13
CA LEU A 88 -32.70 -30.91 -18.46
C LEU A 88 -31.99 -29.90 -19.38
N ASP A 89 -31.67 -28.71 -18.87
CA ASP A 89 -30.88 -27.71 -19.59
C ASP A 89 -29.49 -28.23 -19.96
N SER A 90 -28.81 -28.91 -19.04
CA SER A 90 -27.49 -29.51 -19.32
C SER A 90 -27.58 -30.59 -20.40
N LEU A 91 -28.57 -31.48 -20.32
CA LEU A 91 -28.83 -32.51 -21.32
C LEU A 91 -29.13 -31.86 -22.68
N TYR A 92 -30.00 -30.87 -22.70
CA TYR A 92 -30.35 -30.10 -23.90
C TYR A 92 -29.11 -29.48 -24.54
N ILE A 93 -28.32 -28.68 -23.81
CA ILE A 93 -27.11 -28.02 -24.32
C ILE A 93 -26.12 -29.04 -24.88
N GLN A 94 -25.92 -30.17 -24.19
CA GLN A 94 -25.02 -31.23 -24.66
C GLN A 94 -25.56 -31.93 -25.92
N LEU A 95 -26.87 -32.09 -26.05
CA LEU A 95 -27.50 -32.70 -27.23
C LEU A 95 -27.44 -31.77 -28.44
N VAL A 96 -27.82 -30.49 -28.28
CA VAL A 96 -27.77 -29.46 -29.35
C VAL A 96 -26.35 -29.27 -29.88
N ASN A 97 -25.33 -29.46 -29.04
CA ASN A 97 -23.94 -29.36 -29.46
C ASN A 97 -23.41 -30.58 -30.24
N THR A 98 -24.17 -31.68 -30.32
CA THR A 98 -23.79 -32.79 -31.19
C THR A 98 -23.97 -32.39 -32.65
N LYS A 99 -23.03 -32.77 -33.52
CA LYS A 99 -23.04 -32.42 -34.95
C LYS A 99 -24.36 -32.80 -35.64
N ILE A 100 -24.95 -33.94 -35.28
CA ILE A 100 -26.18 -34.48 -35.88
C ILE A 100 -27.39 -33.65 -35.49
N ILE A 101 -27.58 -33.43 -34.18
CA ILE A 101 -28.69 -32.61 -33.68
C ILE A 101 -28.51 -31.17 -34.12
N ARG A 102 -27.29 -30.63 -34.12
CA ARG A 102 -27.01 -29.28 -34.62
C ARG A 102 -27.45 -29.12 -36.06
N LYS A 103 -27.03 -30.00 -36.98
CA LYS A 103 -27.44 -29.94 -38.40
C LYS A 103 -28.96 -30.01 -38.56
N TYR A 104 -29.61 -30.90 -37.80
CA TYR A 104 -31.05 -31.07 -37.83
C TYR A 104 -31.80 -29.83 -37.28
N LEU A 105 -31.34 -29.31 -36.15
CA LEU A 105 -31.89 -28.10 -35.57
C LEU A 105 -31.59 -26.88 -36.43
N SER A 106 -30.45 -26.77 -37.09
CA SER A 106 -30.18 -25.67 -38.04
C SER A 106 -31.18 -25.63 -39.20
N SER A 107 -31.80 -26.77 -39.56
CA SER A 107 -32.87 -26.81 -40.56
C SER A 107 -34.28 -26.53 -40.02
N LEU A 108 -34.50 -26.60 -38.70
CA LEU A 108 -35.82 -26.46 -38.06
C LEU A 108 -35.95 -25.22 -37.18
N MET A 109 -34.87 -24.85 -36.51
CA MET A 109 -34.77 -23.67 -35.69
C MET A 109 -34.31 -22.53 -36.58
N LEU A 110 -35.30 -21.75 -37.02
CA LEU A 110 -35.14 -20.39 -37.52
C LEU A 110 -34.67 -19.46 -36.37
N PHE A 111 -33.62 -19.82 -35.65
CA PHE A 111 -32.91 -18.85 -34.82
C PHE A 111 -32.17 -17.94 -35.79
N ASP A 112 -32.91 -16.97 -36.29
CA ASP A 112 -32.37 -15.92 -37.11
C ASP A 112 -31.69 -14.94 -36.16
N ASP A 113 -30.38 -15.13 -35.99
CA ASP A 113 -29.49 -14.26 -35.22
C ASP A 113 -29.78 -12.79 -35.53
N SER A 114 -30.11 -12.46 -36.78
CA SER A 114 -30.37 -11.07 -37.20
C SER A 114 -31.67 -10.49 -36.61
N ASN A 115 -32.73 -11.29 -36.51
CA ASN A 115 -34.01 -10.88 -35.92
C ASN A 115 -33.88 -10.69 -34.41
N PHE A 116 -33.23 -11.62 -33.72
CA PHE A 116 -33.02 -11.52 -32.27
C PHE A 116 -31.99 -10.47 -31.88
N ALA A 117 -30.94 -10.28 -32.68
CA ALA A 117 -30.02 -9.15 -32.52
C ALA A 117 -30.75 -7.82 -32.59
N LYS A 118 -31.68 -7.64 -33.55
CA LYS A 118 -32.46 -6.41 -33.67
C LYS A 118 -33.38 -6.17 -32.46
N ILE A 119 -34.07 -7.21 -31.97
CA ILE A 119 -34.92 -7.12 -30.78
C ILE A 119 -34.08 -6.76 -29.55
N PHE A 120 -32.97 -7.46 -29.34
CA PHE A 120 -32.08 -7.21 -28.20
C PHE A 120 -31.43 -5.82 -28.28
N MET A 121 -30.92 -5.43 -29.43
CA MET A 121 -30.35 -4.10 -29.66
C MET A 121 -31.37 -3.00 -29.37
N THR A 122 -32.63 -3.20 -29.77
CA THR A 122 -33.72 -2.26 -29.47
C THR A 122 -34.00 -2.19 -27.96
N ALA A 123 -34.05 -3.32 -27.27
CA ALA A 123 -34.26 -3.38 -25.82
C ALA A 123 -33.08 -2.75 -25.06
N HIS A 124 -31.85 -3.04 -25.47
CA HIS A 124 -30.61 -2.50 -24.93
C HIS A 124 -30.55 -0.98 -25.13
N LYS A 125 -30.87 -0.48 -26.33
CA LYS A 125 -30.93 0.95 -26.62
C LYS A 125 -31.95 1.66 -25.74
N LYS A 126 -33.16 1.12 -25.61
CA LYS A 126 -34.20 1.67 -24.73
C LYS A 126 -33.76 1.70 -23.27
N GLU A 127 -33.06 0.65 -22.80
CA GLU A 127 -32.49 0.62 -21.46
C GLU A 127 -31.48 1.75 -21.25
N TRP A 128 -30.56 1.95 -22.19
CA TRP A 128 -29.57 3.02 -22.12
C TRP A 128 -30.16 4.42 -22.26
N GLU A 129 -31.24 4.58 -23.03
CA GLU A 129 -32.02 5.82 -23.05
C GLU A 129 -32.64 6.11 -21.68
N SER A 130 -33.14 5.09 -20.98
CA SER A 130 -33.65 5.20 -19.60
C SER A 130 -32.54 5.54 -18.60
N ILE A 131 -31.38 4.88 -18.68
CA ILE A 131 -30.19 5.20 -17.87
C ILE A 131 -29.77 6.64 -18.12
N LYS A 132 -29.66 7.06 -19.39
CA LYS A 132 -29.29 8.42 -19.77
C LYS A 132 -30.26 9.44 -19.20
N ALA A 133 -31.56 9.24 -19.36
CA ALA A 133 -32.58 10.13 -18.79
C ALA A 133 -32.48 10.22 -17.25
N THR A 134 -32.23 9.08 -16.59
CA THR A 134 -32.04 9.02 -15.12
C THR A 134 -30.82 9.84 -14.70
N ILE A 135 -29.66 9.65 -15.36
CA ILE A 135 -28.43 10.38 -15.04
C ILE A 135 -28.58 11.87 -15.38
N SER A 136 -29.15 12.21 -16.54
CA SER A 136 -29.38 13.60 -16.97
C SER A 136 -30.23 14.39 -15.99
N SER A 137 -31.21 13.75 -15.32
CA SER A 137 -31.98 14.44 -14.26
C SER A 137 -31.15 14.79 -13.02
N HIS A 138 -29.94 14.23 -12.88
CA HIS A 138 -28.98 14.49 -11.80
C HIS A 138 -27.69 15.17 -12.27
N GLU A 139 -27.61 15.59 -13.54
CA GLU A 139 -26.37 16.10 -14.16
C GLU A 139 -25.81 17.34 -13.45
N LYS A 140 -26.69 18.24 -13.00
CA LYS A 140 -26.30 19.43 -12.23
C LYS A 140 -25.65 19.06 -10.90
N ILE A 141 -26.21 18.08 -10.19
CA ILE A 141 -25.68 17.59 -8.91
C ILE A 141 -24.32 16.93 -9.13
N LEU A 142 -24.22 16.06 -10.13
CA LEU A 142 -22.98 15.36 -10.49
C LEU A 142 -21.86 16.33 -10.85
N SER A 143 -22.16 17.33 -11.67
CA SER A 143 -21.17 18.32 -12.10
C SER A 143 -20.68 19.16 -10.93
N HIS A 144 -21.60 19.64 -10.09
CA HIS A 144 -21.26 20.42 -8.91
C HIS A 144 -20.46 19.60 -7.88
N LEU A 145 -20.83 18.34 -7.61
CA LEU A 145 -20.05 17.48 -6.73
C LEU A 145 -18.63 17.23 -7.25
N LEU A 146 -18.46 16.99 -8.54
CA LEU A 146 -17.13 16.79 -9.13
C LEU A 146 -16.27 18.05 -9.07
N GLU A 147 -16.87 19.23 -9.21
CA GLU A 147 -16.20 20.52 -8.99
C GLU A 147 -15.77 20.67 -7.52
N LEU A 148 -16.68 20.40 -6.58
CA LEU A 148 -16.41 20.47 -5.14
C LEU A 148 -15.32 19.47 -4.71
N CYS A 149 -15.29 18.26 -5.28
CA CYS A 149 -14.25 17.26 -5.02
C CYS A 149 -12.85 17.71 -5.49
N GLY A 150 -12.76 18.73 -6.35
CA GLY A 150 -11.50 19.33 -6.79
C GLY A 150 -11.02 20.48 -5.91
N MET A 151 -11.81 20.92 -4.94
CA MET A 151 -11.46 22.02 -4.05
C MET A 151 -10.75 21.51 -2.80
N GLU A 152 -9.59 22.11 -2.48
CA GLU A 152 -8.76 21.72 -1.32
C GLU A 152 -9.58 21.77 -0.02
N GLU A 153 -10.48 22.75 0.10
CA GLU A 153 -11.33 22.96 1.26
C GLU A 153 -12.33 21.84 1.52
N TYR A 154 -12.62 20.94 0.56
CA TYR A 154 -13.62 19.87 0.69
C TYR A 154 -13.07 18.45 0.56
N ASN A 155 -11.76 18.29 0.36
CA ASN A 155 -11.12 16.98 0.18
C ASN A 155 -11.38 16.01 1.34
N GLY A 156 -11.62 16.53 2.55
CA GLY A 156 -11.91 15.76 3.76
C GLY A 156 -13.35 15.25 3.92
N VAL A 157 -14.30 15.74 3.11
CA VAL A 157 -15.73 15.41 3.26
C VAL A 157 -16.11 14.19 2.42
N PHE A 158 -15.60 14.11 1.20
CA PHE A 158 -16.04 13.13 0.23
C PHE A 158 -15.26 11.82 0.36
N LYS A 159 -15.99 10.72 0.48
CA LYS A 159 -15.40 9.38 0.43
C LYS A 159 -14.93 9.09 -1.01
N LYS A 160 -13.85 8.33 -1.13
CA LYS A 160 -13.36 7.82 -2.42
C LYS A 160 -14.46 7.14 -3.25
N GLU A 161 -15.32 6.38 -2.58
CA GLU A 161 -16.47 5.71 -3.21
C GLU A 161 -17.44 6.70 -3.88
N THR A 162 -17.71 7.86 -3.26
CA THR A 162 -18.57 8.90 -3.84
C THR A 162 -17.98 9.44 -5.16
N ILE A 163 -16.66 9.67 -5.18
CA ILE A 163 -15.93 10.13 -6.38
C ILE A 163 -15.98 9.06 -7.48
N ASP A 164 -15.76 7.79 -7.13
CA ASP A 164 -15.81 6.67 -8.07
C ASP A 164 -17.22 6.51 -8.68
N ILE A 165 -18.28 6.68 -7.88
CA ILE A 165 -19.67 6.67 -8.37
C ILE A 165 -19.92 7.86 -9.31
N CYS A 166 -19.52 9.08 -8.94
CA CYS A 166 -19.65 10.26 -9.80
C CYS A 166 -18.97 10.04 -11.16
N ASN A 167 -17.75 9.52 -11.16
CA ASN A 167 -17.00 9.22 -12.38
C ASN A 167 -17.67 8.12 -13.22
N LYS A 168 -18.19 7.07 -12.57
CA LYS A 168 -18.95 6.01 -13.25
C LYS A 168 -20.20 6.54 -13.93
N LEU A 169 -20.96 7.42 -13.26
CA LEU A 169 -22.17 8.05 -13.80
C LEU A 169 -21.84 9.01 -14.95
N LYS A 170 -20.81 9.86 -14.78
CA LYS A 170 -20.34 10.76 -15.84
C LYS A 170 -19.86 9.98 -17.08
N ASN A 171 -19.10 8.91 -16.88
CA ASN A 171 -18.64 8.07 -17.98
C ASN A 171 -19.82 7.38 -18.70
N ALA A 172 -20.84 6.92 -17.97
CA ALA A 172 -22.04 6.35 -18.58
C ALA A 172 -22.83 7.35 -19.42
N LEU A 173 -22.78 8.65 -19.09
CA LEU A 173 -23.39 9.73 -19.87
C LEU A 173 -22.62 10.02 -21.17
N ILE A 174 -21.28 10.02 -21.10
CA ILE A 174 -20.39 10.33 -22.23
C ILE A 174 -20.27 9.13 -23.18
N ASN A 175 -20.11 7.93 -22.62
CA ASN A 175 -19.83 6.69 -23.33
C ASN A 175 -20.94 5.65 -23.07
N PRO A 176 -22.17 5.85 -23.60
CA PRO A 176 -23.22 4.85 -23.48
C PRO A 176 -22.78 3.55 -24.17
N CYS A 177 -23.15 2.41 -23.60
CA CYS A 177 -22.84 1.13 -24.23
C CYS A 177 -23.69 0.95 -25.49
N MET A 178 -23.05 1.03 -26.65
CA MET A 178 -23.67 0.79 -27.96
C MET A 178 -23.14 -0.51 -28.59
N ASP A 179 -22.70 -1.47 -27.77
CA ASP A 179 -22.14 -2.71 -28.28
C ASP A 179 -23.17 -3.51 -29.09
N GLU A 180 -22.72 -4.10 -30.18
CA GLU A 180 -23.50 -4.98 -31.06
C GLU A 180 -23.03 -6.45 -30.92
N GLY A 181 -21.88 -6.68 -30.26
CA GLY A 181 -21.27 -8.00 -30.05
C GLY A 181 -21.90 -8.82 -28.92
N PHE A 182 -23.22 -9.01 -28.95
CA PHE A 182 -23.93 -9.71 -27.89
C PHE A 182 -23.54 -11.19 -27.77
N VAL A 183 -23.55 -11.71 -26.55
CA VAL A 183 -23.29 -13.12 -26.25
C VAL A 183 -24.61 -13.83 -26.04
N TYR A 184 -24.88 -14.84 -26.87
CA TYR A 184 -26.10 -15.63 -26.85
C TYR A 184 -25.86 -16.96 -26.13
N LYS A 185 -26.82 -17.33 -25.27
CA LYS A 185 -26.82 -18.60 -24.57
C LYS A 185 -28.21 -19.24 -24.69
N GLN A 186 -28.25 -20.35 -25.41
CA GLN A 186 -29.47 -21.09 -25.68
C GLN A 186 -29.77 -22.08 -24.53
N HIS A 187 -31.03 -22.07 -24.05
CA HIS A 187 -31.60 -23.02 -23.08
C HIS A 187 -32.72 -23.84 -23.75
N ARG A 188 -33.40 -24.74 -23.04
CA ARG A 188 -34.43 -25.60 -23.65
C ARG A 188 -35.67 -24.82 -24.13
N SER A 189 -36.17 -23.90 -23.32
CA SER A 189 -37.40 -23.13 -23.59
C SER A 189 -37.15 -21.63 -23.76
N SER A 190 -35.90 -21.20 -23.64
CA SER A 190 -35.54 -19.79 -23.67
C SER A 190 -34.14 -19.57 -24.22
N PHE A 191 -33.81 -18.34 -24.62
CA PHE A 191 -32.43 -17.92 -24.81
C PHE A 191 -32.14 -16.69 -23.97
N GLU A 192 -30.92 -16.65 -23.46
CA GLU A 192 -30.36 -15.55 -22.72
C GLU A 192 -29.40 -14.80 -23.64
N VAL A 193 -29.54 -13.47 -23.68
CA VAL A 193 -28.63 -12.59 -24.42
C VAL A 193 -28.02 -11.62 -23.42
N LYS A 194 -26.69 -11.54 -23.44
CA LYS A 194 -25.91 -10.70 -22.53
C LYS A 194 -25.02 -9.75 -23.33
N CYS A 195 -25.00 -8.49 -22.93
CA CYS A 195 -24.00 -7.54 -23.42
C CYS A 195 -22.64 -7.83 -22.77
N PRO A 196 -21.53 -7.94 -23.51
CA PRO A 196 -20.22 -8.23 -22.91
C PRO A 196 -19.61 -7.01 -22.18
N ARG A 197 -20.03 -5.78 -22.54
CA ARG A 197 -19.47 -4.54 -21.98
C ARG A 197 -20.25 -3.97 -20.80
N CYS A 198 -21.50 -4.37 -20.61
CA CYS A 198 -22.32 -3.91 -19.50
C CYS A 198 -23.09 -5.06 -18.86
N SER A 199 -23.77 -4.80 -17.74
CA SER A 199 -24.51 -5.83 -17.02
C SER A 199 -25.89 -6.12 -17.63
N PHE A 200 -26.19 -5.62 -18.82
CA PHE A 200 -27.49 -5.82 -19.46
C PHE A 200 -27.68 -7.27 -19.92
N LEU A 201 -28.80 -7.86 -19.51
CA LEU A 201 -29.15 -9.24 -19.77
C LEU A 201 -30.67 -9.35 -19.97
N VAL A 202 -31.07 -10.09 -21.00
CA VAL A 202 -32.49 -10.41 -21.26
C VAL A 202 -32.62 -11.88 -21.59
N LYS A 203 -33.62 -12.54 -20.99
CA LYS A 203 -34.03 -13.91 -21.26
C LYS A 203 -35.39 -13.88 -21.96
N TYR A 204 -35.48 -14.53 -23.10
CA TYR A 204 -36.70 -14.60 -23.91
C TYR A 204 -37.20 -16.03 -24.03
N ASN A 205 -38.51 -16.22 -24.16
CA ASN A 205 -39.12 -17.51 -24.48
C ASN A 205 -38.97 -17.82 -25.97
N TYR A 206 -38.61 -19.05 -26.31
CA TYR A 206 -38.45 -19.45 -27.71
C TYR A 206 -39.74 -19.43 -28.53
N THR A 207 -40.87 -19.73 -27.88
CA THR A 207 -42.13 -20.03 -28.58
C THR A 207 -42.84 -18.76 -29.01
N ASP A 208 -42.92 -17.77 -28.12
CA ASP A 208 -43.69 -16.55 -28.31
C ASP A 208 -42.83 -15.28 -28.27
N GLN A 209 -41.50 -15.42 -28.09
CA GLN A 209 -40.55 -14.31 -28.00
C GLN A 209 -40.82 -13.35 -26.83
N SER A 210 -41.65 -13.74 -25.86
CA SER A 210 -41.92 -12.93 -24.67
C SER A 210 -40.68 -12.83 -23.79
N VAL A 211 -40.50 -11.69 -23.13
CA VAL A 211 -39.42 -11.48 -22.17
C VAL A 211 -39.75 -12.24 -20.89
N LEU A 212 -38.98 -13.27 -20.57
CA LEU A 212 -39.11 -14.04 -19.34
C LEU A 212 -38.42 -13.36 -18.16
N GLN A 213 -37.27 -12.73 -18.43
CA GLN A 213 -36.48 -12.03 -17.42
C GLN A 213 -35.72 -10.90 -18.10
N LYS A 214 -35.71 -9.73 -17.47
CA LYS A 214 -34.88 -8.60 -17.88
C LYS A 214 -34.13 -8.09 -16.66
N MET A 215 -32.82 -7.98 -16.77
CA MET A 215 -32.03 -7.29 -15.77
C MET A 215 -32.19 -5.79 -16.00
N ASN A 216 -32.81 -5.09 -15.05
CA ASN A 216 -32.97 -3.64 -15.10
C ASN A 216 -31.67 -2.98 -14.65
N VAL A 217 -30.80 -2.71 -15.62
CA VAL A 217 -29.57 -1.96 -15.38
C VAL A 217 -29.93 -0.53 -14.99
N SER A 218 -31.04 0.01 -15.50
CA SER A 218 -31.61 1.29 -15.07
C SER A 218 -31.75 1.39 -13.55
N ASP A 219 -32.26 0.35 -12.89
CA ASP A 219 -32.52 0.37 -11.45
C ASP A 219 -31.21 0.47 -10.65
N GLN A 220 -30.13 -0.14 -11.14
CA GLN A 220 -28.79 0.01 -10.55
C GLN A 220 -28.30 1.45 -10.67
N TYR A 221 -28.46 2.08 -11.83
CA TYR A 221 -28.07 3.47 -12.04
C TYR A 221 -28.97 4.44 -11.26
N SER A 222 -30.27 4.17 -11.15
CA SER A 222 -31.18 4.92 -10.28
C SER A 222 -30.78 4.84 -8.82
N SER A 223 -30.34 3.67 -8.35
CA SER A 223 -29.80 3.50 -7.00
C SER A 223 -28.53 4.33 -6.80
N LEU A 224 -27.60 4.31 -7.75
CA LEU A 224 -26.37 5.13 -7.70
C LEU A 224 -26.69 6.64 -7.73
N CYS A 225 -27.62 7.10 -8.57
CA CYS A 225 -28.08 8.49 -8.58
C CYS A 225 -28.71 8.89 -7.24
N SER A 226 -29.49 8.00 -6.62
CA SER A 226 -30.08 8.24 -5.30
C SER A 226 -29.02 8.33 -4.21
N GLN A 227 -28.00 7.47 -4.26
CA GLN A 227 -26.84 7.56 -3.36
C GLN A 227 -26.14 8.91 -3.52
N ILE A 228 -25.81 9.32 -4.75
CA ILE A 228 -25.20 10.62 -5.01
C ILE A 228 -26.05 11.79 -4.53
N LYS A 229 -27.37 11.72 -4.71
CA LYS A 229 -28.26 12.75 -4.20
C LYS A 229 -28.21 12.84 -2.67
N ASN A 230 -28.25 11.70 -1.98
CA ASN A 230 -28.12 11.68 -0.52
C ASN A 230 -26.77 12.23 -0.04
N GLU A 231 -25.68 11.88 -0.74
CA GLU A 231 -24.34 12.42 -0.50
C GLU A 231 -24.29 13.94 -0.69
N TYR A 232 -24.94 14.44 -1.75
CA TYR A 232 -25.04 15.86 -2.03
C TYR A 232 -25.84 16.60 -0.97
N ASP A 233 -27.01 16.08 -0.58
CA ASP A 233 -27.87 16.68 0.43
C ASP A 233 -27.16 16.71 1.80
N LEU A 234 -26.44 15.64 2.15
CA LEU A 234 -25.56 15.61 3.33
C LEU A 234 -24.47 16.69 3.22
N PHE A 235 -23.76 16.77 2.11
CA PHE A 235 -22.73 17.79 1.90
C PHE A 235 -23.30 19.19 2.06
N LEU A 236 -24.45 19.50 1.46
CA LEU A 236 -25.10 20.80 1.60
C LEU A 236 -25.40 21.15 3.06
N SER A 237 -25.76 20.16 3.89
CA SER A 237 -26.03 20.37 5.31
C SER A 237 -24.78 20.73 6.13
N ILE A 238 -23.58 20.37 5.65
CA ILE A 238 -22.31 20.61 6.35
C ILE A 238 -21.36 21.54 5.58
N LYS A 239 -21.78 22.07 4.42
CA LYS A 239 -20.92 22.82 3.49
C LYS A 239 -20.22 24.00 4.16
N GLU A 240 -20.96 24.79 4.93
CA GLU A 240 -20.40 25.95 5.63
C GLU A 240 -19.38 25.52 6.70
N THR A 241 -19.70 24.49 7.47
CA THR A 241 -18.79 23.94 8.49
C THR A 241 -17.52 23.36 7.85
N ALA A 242 -17.65 22.61 6.76
CA ALA A 242 -16.54 22.05 6.01
C ALA A 242 -15.62 23.16 5.46
N PHE A 243 -16.19 24.23 4.90
CA PHE A 243 -15.45 25.39 4.44
C PHE A 243 -14.69 26.10 5.57
N LYS A 244 -15.35 26.32 6.73
CA LYS A 244 -14.69 26.89 7.91
C LYS A 244 -13.57 26.00 8.42
N ALA A 245 -13.80 24.69 8.53
CA ALA A 245 -12.79 23.72 8.94
C ALA A 245 -11.56 23.73 8.02
N GLY A 246 -11.77 23.73 6.69
CA GLY A 246 -10.69 23.83 5.71
C GLY A 246 -9.92 25.15 5.82
N THR A 247 -10.62 26.27 6.04
CA THR A 247 -10.00 27.59 6.22
C THR A 247 -9.12 27.63 7.48
N LEU A 248 -9.65 27.17 8.61
CA LEU A 248 -8.93 27.10 9.88
C LEU A 248 -7.64 26.27 9.74
N LEU A 249 -7.74 25.09 9.12
CA LEU A 249 -6.58 24.23 8.90
C LEU A 249 -5.52 24.89 8.02
N LYS A 250 -5.94 25.57 6.95
CA LYS A 250 -5.02 26.29 6.06
C LYS A 250 -4.26 27.39 6.82
N GLU A 251 -4.96 28.21 7.58
CA GLU A 251 -4.34 29.28 8.39
C GLU A 251 -3.37 28.72 9.44
N MET A 252 -3.75 27.63 10.11
CA MET A 252 -2.87 26.96 11.07
C MET A 252 -1.64 26.36 10.40
N ARG A 253 -1.82 25.64 9.28
CA ARG A 253 -0.73 25.06 8.50
C ARG A 253 0.30 26.12 8.14
N ASP A 254 -0.15 27.23 7.56
CA ASP A 254 0.75 28.32 7.14
C ASP A 254 1.46 28.97 8.34
N SER A 255 0.79 29.10 9.49
CA SER A 255 1.38 29.65 10.71
C SER A 255 2.46 28.73 11.31
N PHE A 256 2.21 27.41 11.36
CA PHE A 256 3.11 26.46 12.02
C PHE A 256 4.27 26.00 11.16
N ILE A 257 4.08 25.84 9.85
CA ILE A 257 5.15 25.37 8.94
C ILE A 257 6.37 26.30 9.04
N ASN A 258 6.17 27.61 9.06
CA ASN A 258 7.28 28.56 9.19
C ASN A 258 8.06 28.36 10.50
N ARG A 259 7.36 28.15 11.63
CA ARG A 259 8.00 27.90 12.93
C ARG A 259 8.75 26.57 12.96
N LEU A 260 8.19 25.52 12.36
CA LEU A 260 8.84 24.21 12.29
C LEU A 260 10.02 24.19 11.33
N GLN A 261 9.98 24.96 10.24
CA GLN A 261 11.13 25.14 9.35
C GLN A 261 12.32 25.80 10.07
N CYS A 262 12.07 26.78 10.94
CA CYS A 262 13.12 27.33 11.80
C CYS A 262 13.72 26.25 12.72
N LEU A 263 12.89 25.43 13.38
CA LEU A 263 13.37 24.34 14.23
C LEU A 263 14.11 23.27 13.43
N LEU A 264 13.69 22.98 12.20
CA LEU A 264 14.37 22.04 11.30
C LEU A 264 15.80 22.49 11.02
N ASN A 265 16.01 23.79 10.79
CA ASN A 265 17.34 24.37 10.57
C ASN A 265 18.24 24.30 11.81
N GLU A 266 17.66 24.30 13.00
CA GLU A 266 18.39 24.17 14.27
C GLU A 266 18.59 22.71 14.72
N SER A 267 17.94 21.77 14.04
CA SER A 267 17.89 20.37 14.47
C SER A 267 19.13 19.58 14.07
N SER A 268 19.50 18.62 14.91
CA SER A 268 20.47 17.57 14.58
C SER A 268 19.86 16.57 13.59
N ARG A 269 20.68 15.70 12.99
CA ARG A 269 20.17 14.59 12.15
C ARG A 269 19.12 13.72 12.87
N LYS A 270 19.28 13.53 14.17
CA LYS A 270 18.41 12.68 14.99
C LYS A 270 17.01 13.26 15.13
N ASN A 271 16.90 14.56 15.40
CA ASN A 271 15.59 15.22 15.59
C ASN A 271 14.98 15.73 14.29
N LYS A 272 15.80 15.83 13.22
CA LYS A 272 15.35 16.22 11.88
C LYS A 272 14.16 15.38 11.43
N ARG A 273 14.23 14.07 11.62
CA ARG A 273 13.16 13.16 11.22
C ARG A 273 11.85 13.42 11.98
N SER A 274 11.90 13.61 13.29
CA SER A 274 10.69 13.93 14.07
C SER A 274 10.04 15.24 13.64
N ILE A 275 10.85 16.24 13.25
CA ILE A 275 10.35 17.52 12.73
C ILE A 275 9.80 17.35 11.31
N GLU A 276 10.48 16.59 10.45
CA GLU A 276 10.02 16.24 9.10
C GLU A 276 8.69 15.48 9.16
N ASP A 277 8.56 14.50 10.05
CA ASP A 277 7.33 13.74 10.28
C ASP A 277 6.20 14.66 10.77
N LEU A 278 6.50 15.64 11.64
CA LEU A 278 5.51 16.64 12.09
C LEU A 278 5.12 17.62 10.98
N ILE A 279 6.08 18.10 10.19
CA ILE A 279 5.82 18.95 9.02
C ILE A 279 5.01 18.20 7.97
N GLU A 280 5.34 16.94 7.71
CA GLU A 280 4.61 16.06 6.80
C GLU A 280 3.19 15.83 7.32
N SER A 281 3.04 15.54 8.62
CA SER A 281 1.73 15.42 9.28
C SER A 281 0.92 16.70 9.12
N LEU A 282 1.54 17.89 9.26
CA LEU A 282 0.92 19.21 9.08
C LEU A 282 0.54 19.52 7.62
N ASN A 283 1.39 19.15 6.67
CA ASN A 283 1.11 19.29 5.24
C ASN A 283 -0.02 18.35 4.78
N ASN A 284 -0.06 17.16 5.38
CA ASN A 284 -1.05 16.14 5.12
C ASN A 284 -2.27 16.25 6.04
N ILE A 285 -2.45 17.35 6.79
CA ILE A 285 -3.69 17.56 7.55
C ILE A 285 -4.82 17.79 6.56
N SER A 286 -5.44 16.68 6.17
CA SER A 286 -6.83 16.66 5.81
C SER A 286 -7.64 16.58 7.09
N TYR A 287 -8.76 17.27 7.13
CA TYR A 287 -9.82 16.89 8.05
C TYR A 287 -10.57 15.68 7.51
N SER A 288 -11.31 14.99 8.37
CA SER A 288 -12.31 14.02 7.92
C SER A 288 -13.64 14.28 8.61
N TYR A 289 -14.74 14.10 7.88
CA TYR A 289 -16.07 14.24 8.45
C TYR A 289 -16.62 12.87 8.88
N GLU A 290 -16.88 12.71 10.18
CA GLU A 290 -17.49 11.50 10.75
C GLU A 290 -19.01 11.68 10.83
N ARG A 291 -19.73 10.81 10.11
CA ARG A 291 -21.17 10.93 9.93
C ARG A 291 -21.93 10.46 11.16
N SER A 292 -21.42 9.44 11.85
CA SER A 292 -22.12 8.85 12.99
C SER A 292 -22.22 9.82 14.17
N SER A 293 -21.22 10.68 14.34
CA SER A 293 -21.14 11.67 15.42
C SER A 293 -21.40 13.10 14.93
N ASN A 294 -21.60 13.31 13.63
CA ASN A 294 -21.74 14.63 13.01
C ASN A 294 -20.59 15.57 13.44
N SER A 295 -19.36 15.09 13.30
CA SER A 295 -18.16 15.74 13.77
C SER A 295 -17.09 15.77 12.68
N PHE A 296 -16.11 16.64 12.87
CA PHE A 296 -14.92 16.69 12.04
C PHE A 296 -13.72 16.29 12.89
N VAL A 297 -12.89 15.40 12.35
CA VAL A 297 -11.59 15.09 12.93
C VAL A 297 -10.57 16.04 12.32
N LEU A 298 -10.02 16.94 13.13
CA LEU A 298 -9.01 17.94 12.80
C LEU A 298 -7.76 17.66 13.63
N PHE A 299 -6.63 17.36 12.98
CA PHE A 299 -5.35 17.06 13.66
C PHE A 299 -5.51 16.07 14.83
N GLU A 300 -6.08 14.89 14.53
CA GLU A 300 -6.32 13.80 15.49
C GLU A 300 -7.34 14.09 16.61
N ARG A 301 -8.03 15.24 16.56
CA ARG A 301 -9.07 15.61 17.53
C ARG A 301 -10.43 15.73 16.89
N GLU A 302 -11.44 15.22 17.56
CA GLU A 302 -12.83 15.25 17.10
C GLU A 302 -13.57 16.48 17.62
N PHE A 303 -14.18 17.23 16.71
CA PHE A 303 -14.95 18.43 17.01
C PHE A 303 -16.36 18.31 16.40
N PRO A 304 -17.44 18.47 17.19
CA PRO A 304 -18.79 18.52 16.64
C PRO A 304 -18.91 19.60 15.56
N ALA A 305 -19.69 19.34 14.51
CA ALA A 305 -19.88 20.29 13.41
C ALA A 305 -20.42 21.65 13.88
N GLU A 306 -21.27 21.64 14.92
CA GLU A 306 -21.82 22.85 15.55
C GLU A 306 -20.72 23.67 16.27
N THR A 307 -19.76 23.00 16.92
CA THR A 307 -18.65 23.67 17.60
C THR A 307 -17.76 24.42 16.61
N ILE A 308 -17.45 23.81 15.47
CA ILE A 308 -16.67 24.47 14.42
C ILE A 308 -17.40 25.70 13.86
N LEU A 309 -18.72 25.62 13.75
CA LEU A 309 -19.52 26.71 13.19
C LEU A 309 -19.66 27.88 14.16
N ASN A 310 -19.89 27.59 15.45
CA ASN A 310 -20.27 28.57 16.47
C ASN A 310 -19.08 29.08 17.28
N ASP A 311 -18.01 28.29 17.42
CA ASP A 311 -16.81 28.64 18.20
C ASP A 311 -15.51 28.18 17.50
N PRO A 312 -15.20 28.77 16.32
CA PRO A 312 -13.97 28.45 15.58
C PRO A 312 -12.70 28.83 16.36
N GLU A 313 -12.78 29.81 17.26
CA GLU A 313 -11.65 30.23 18.11
C GLU A 313 -11.26 29.14 19.10
N TYR A 314 -12.24 28.49 19.75
CA TYR A 314 -11.99 27.33 20.61
C TYR A 314 -11.31 26.18 19.85
N VAL A 315 -11.82 25.82 18.66
CA VAL A 315 -11.24 24.75 17.83
C VAL A 315 -9.79 25.09 17.46
N THR A 316 -9.55 26.33 17.02
CA THR A 316 -8.21 26.83 16.70
C THR A 316 -7.28 26.74 17.90
N LYS A 317 -7.75 27.14 19.08
CA LYS A 317 -6.99 27.10 20.32
C LYS A 317 -6.61 25.66 20.71
N GLU A 318 -7.53 24.71 20.63
CA GLU A 318 -7.25 23.31 20.97
C GLU A 318 -6.23 22.66 20.04
N ILE A 319 -6.36 22.90 18.72
CA ILE A 319 -5.40 22.39 17.74
C ILE A 319 -4.03 23.07 17.93
N ARG A 320 -4.01 24.39 18.16
CA ARG A 320 -2.79 25.14 18.46
C ARG A 320 -2.09 24.58 19.70
N ASN A 321 -2.82 24.36 20.78
CA ASN A 321 -2.26 23.80 22.02
C ASN A 321 -1.62 22.43 21.79
N GLU A 322 -2.23 21.59 20.95
CA GLU A 322 -1.69 20.27 20.62
C GLU A 322 -0.39 20.38 19.81
N ILE A 323 -0.37 21.23 18.77
CA ILE A 323 0.83 21.45 17.96
C ILE A 323 1.94 22.10 18.79
N ASP A 324 1.61 23.07 19.64
CA ASP A 324 2.56 23.70 20.57
C ASP A 324 3.15 22.68 21.54
N ARG A 325 2.32 21.80 22.12
CA ARG A 325 2.77 20.71 23.00
C ARG A 325 3.78 19.80 22.29
N GLN A 326 3.50 19.38 21.05
CA GLN A 326 4.40 18.55 20.26
C GLN A 326 5.69 19.31 19.90
N THR A 327 5.56 20.58 19.53
CA THR A 327 6.68 21.47 19.22
C THR A 327 7.61 21.66 20.42
N ASP A 328 7.04 21.85 21.61
CA ASP A 328 7.81 22.05 22.85
C ASP A 328 8.49 20.76 23.31
N GLN A 329 7.86 19.60 23.10
CA GLN A 329 8.52 18.31 23.29
C GLN A 329 9.77 18.19 22.41
N ILE A 330 9.65 18.50 21.10
CA ILE A 330 10.78 18.47 20.16
C ILE A 330 11.87 19.47 20.58
N LYS A 331 11.50 20.69 20.99
CA LYS A 331 12.46 21.69 21.48
C LYS A 331 13.23 21.18 22.70
N ASN A 332 12.53 20.54 23.65
CA ASN A 332 13.16 19.95 24.82
C ASN A 332 14.13 18.83 24.44
N ASP A 333 13.74 17.97 23.48
CA ASP A 333 14.61 16.91 22.97
C ASP A 333 15.87 17.47 22.29
N ILE A 334 15.73 18.55 21.49
CA ILE A 334 16.86 19.27 20.89
C ILE A 334 17.76 19.89 21.97
N ALA A 335 17.17 20.55 22.98
CA ALA A 335 17.92 21.19 24.05
C ALA A 335 18.68 20.17 24.90
N MET A 336 18.06 19.04 25.23
CA MET A 336 18.70 17.93 25.91
C MET A 336 19.84 17.34 25.10
N GLU A 337 19.67 17.19 23.78
CA GLU A 337 20.73 16.69 22.91
C GLU A 337 21.89 17.69 22.80
N LYS A 338 21.61 18.99 22.63
CA LYS A 338 22.64 20.04 22.63
C LYS A 338 23.42 20.02 23.95
N HIS A 339 22.74 20.01 25.08
CA HIS A 339 23.38 19.94 26.39
C HIS A 339 24.22 18.67 26.57
N PHE A 340 23.72 17.54 26.08
CA PHE A 340 24.45 16.28 26.09
C PHE A 340 25.72 16.34 25.24
N ILE A 341 25.64 16.92 24.03
CA ILE A 341 26.79 17.12 23.14
C ILE A 341 27.80 18.08 23.80
N ASP A 342 27.36 19.19 24.36
CA ASP A 342 28.22 20.15 25.06
C ASP A 342 28.93 19.48 26.24
N THR A 343 28.19 18.66 27.01
CA THR A 343 28.77 17.88 28.11
C THR A 343 29.83 16.90 27.61
N LEU A 344 29.56 16.21 26.49
CA LEU A 344 30.52 15.29 25.89
C LEU A 344 31.73 16.02 25.31
N GLN A 345 31.57 17.17 24.65
CA GLN A 345 32.68 17.95 24.11
C GLN A 345 33.63 18.47 25.20
N ASN A 346 33.08 18.75 26.39
CA ASN A 346 33.87 19.13 27.56
C ASN A 346 34.42 17.93 28.36
N SER A 347 34.10 16.70 27.96
CA SER A 347 34.60 15.47 28.59
C SER A 347 35.89 14.99 27.93
N SER A 348 36.72 14.24 28.65
CA SER A 348 37.89 13.59 28.04
C SER A 348 37.46 12.56 27.00
N CYS A 349 38.28 12.33 25.96
CA CYS A 349 37.95 11.39 24.89
C CYS A 349 37.71 9.95 25.40
N LEU A 350 38.44 9.54 26.44
CA LEU A 350 38.22 8.27 27.14
C LEU A 350 36.84 8.22 27.83
N THR A 351 36.44 9.31 28.48
CA THR A 351 35.09 9.42 29.08
C THR A 351 33.99 9.29 28.03
N ILE A 352 34.17 9.93 26.86
CA ILE A 352 33.21 9.85 25.75
C ILE A 352 33.10 8.41 25.24
N ALA A 353 34.24 7.73 25.03
CA ALA A 353 34.27 6.34 24.59
C ALA A 353 33.60 5.40 25.62
N LEU A 354 33.88 5.58 26.91
CA LEU A 354 33.29 4.82 28.00
C LEU A 354 31.76 5.01 28.05
N ARG A 355 31.28 6.26 27.98
CA ARG A 355 29.85 6.60 27.93
C ARG A 355 29.16 5.99 26.71
N CYS A 356 29.81 6.03 25.54
CA CYS A 356 29.29 5.43 24.31
C CYS A 356 29.08 3.91 24.44
N ILE A 357 30.05 3.22 25.06
CA ILE A 357 29.97 1.77 25.32
C ILE A 357 28.85 1.45 26.33
N HIS A 358 28.73 2.23 27.40
CA HIS A 358 27.67 2.05 28.40
C HIS A 358 26.27 2.20 27.77
N ALA A 359 26.09 3.22 26.93
CA ALA A 359 24.80 3.47 26.29
C ALA A 359 24.37 2.36 25.32
N ASN A 360 25.31 1.56 24.78
CA ASN A 360 25.05 0.63 23.69
C ASN A 360 25.87 -0.68 23.77
N ASP A 361 25.86 -1.38 24.91
CA ASP A 361 26.68 -2.56 25.26
C ASP A 361 26.67 -3.78 24.30
N LYS A 362 26.05 -3.68 23.12
CA LYS A 362 25.76 -4.78 22.20
C LYS A 362 26.81 -5.00 21.13
N TYR A 363 27.81 -4.12 21.04
CA TYR A 363 28.72 -4.04 19.90
C TYR A 363 30.18 -4.33 20.28
N GLY A 364 31.00 -4.65 19.27
CA GLY A 364 32.44 -4.85 19.43
C GLY A 364 33.24 -3.58 19.13
N LYS A 365 34.55 -3.63 19.42
CA LYS A 365 35.49 -2.49 19.26
C LYS A 365 35.33 -1.76 17.93
N SER A 366 35.42 -2.48 16.80
CA SER A 366 35.38 -1.86 15.47
C SER A 366 34.07 -1.11 15.18
N THR A 367 32.94 -1.54 15.75
CA THR A 367 31.67 -0.85 15.60
C THR A 367 31.66 0.45 16.39
N TYR A 368 32.14 0.44 17.64
CA TYR A 368 32.26 1.68 18.43
C TYR A 368 33.26 2.66 17.84
N THR A 369 34.39 2.18 17.32
CA THR A 369 35.35 3.01 16.58
C THR A 369 34.69 3.70 15.40
N GLU A 370 33.94 2.95 14.57
CA GLU A 370 33.23 3.53 13.43
C GLU A 370 32.13 4.51 13.84
N LEU A 371 31.40 4.20 14.91
CA LEU A 371 30.39 5.07 15.49
C LEU A 371 30.99 6.40 15.94
N LEU A 372 31.98 6.36 16.83
CA LEU A 372 32.66 7.53 17.38
C LEU A 372 33.36 8.35 16.29
N LYS A 373 33.89 7.69 15.25
CA LYS A 373 34.50 8.36 14.09
C LYS A 373 33.46 8.98 13.13
N GLY A 374 32.22 8.51 13.15
CA GLY A 374 31.18 8.96 12.21
C GLY A 374 31.31 8.33 10.82
N SER A 375 31.63 7.03 10.77
CA SER A 375 31.85 6.31 9.52
C SER A 375 30.56 6.11 8.71
N LYS A 376 30.62 6.30 7.39
CA LYS A 376 29.48 6.07 6.48
C LYS A 376 29.31 4.59 6.07
N SER A 377 29.74 3.64 6.90
CA SER A 377 29.64 2.22 6.56
C SER A 377 28.17 1.76 6.54
N LYS A 378 27.83 0.80 5.68
CA LYS A 378 26.46 0.25 5.57
C LYS A 378 25.93 -0.22 6.94
N ARG A 379 26.82 -0.76 7.76
CA ARG A 379 26.57 -1.22 9.13
C ARG A 379 26.06 -0.11 10.05
N MET A 380 26.55 1.13 9.93
CA MET A 380 26.06 2.24 10.76
C MET A 380 24.59 2.53 10.47
N THR A 381 24.19 2.50 9.19
CA THR A 381 22.81 2.68 8.75
C THR A 381 21.91 1.49 9.12
N GLU A 382 22.35 0.26 8.87
CA GLU A 382 21.56 -0.95 9.16
C GLU A 382 21.25 -1.11 10.65
N TYR A 383 22.13 -0.63 11.52
CA TYR A 383 21.94 -0.70 12.98
C TYR A 383 21.35 0.59 13.58
N GLY A 384 21.03 1.61 12.76
CA GLY A 384 20.54 2.91 13.24
C GLY A 384 21.55 3.69 14.08
N LEU A 385 22.84 3.37 13.97
CA LEU A 385 23.91 3.99 14.76
C LEU A 385 24.30 5.37 14.22
N ASN A 386 23.98 5.68 12.97
CA ASN A 386 24.12 7.01 12.40
C ASN A 386 23.21 8.07 13.03
N ASP A 387 22.20 7.65 13.81
CA ASP A 387 21.27 8.51 14.54
C ASP A 387 21.61 8.59 16.04
N SER A 388 22.69 7.92 16.48
CA SER A 388 23.21 7.98 17.84
C SER A 388 23.84 9.35 18.15
N PRO A 389 23.67 9.92 19.36
CA PRO A 389 24.31 11.18 19.72
C PRO A 389 25.84 11.07 19.85
N TYR A 390 26.40 9.84 19.86
CA TYR A 390 27.85 9.60 19.82
C TYR A 390 28.41 9.52 18.40
N TYR A 391 27.56 9.59 17.37
CA TYR A 391 28.00 9.42 15.98
C TYR A 391 28.89 10.57 15.52
N GLY A 392 30.15 10.27 15.24
CA GLY A 392 31.12 11.26 14.77
C GLY A 392 31.62 12.24 15.83
N ILE A 393 31.35 12.00 17.10
CA ILE A 393 31.76 12.94 18.15
C ILE A 393 33.28 13.02 18.33
N LEU A 394 34.01 11.97 17.93
CA LEU A 394 35.47 11.92 17.87
C LEU A 394 35.98 12.02 16.42
N ASN A 395 35.24 12.69 15.52
CA ASN A 395 35.60 12.76 14.10
C ASN A 395 36.97 13.42 13.82
N ARG A 396 37.52 14.22 14.73
CA ARG A 396 38.87 14.79 14.62
C ARG A 396 39.98 13.76 14.78
N PHE A 397 39.71 12.67 15.49
CA PHE A 397 40.68 11.60 15.75
C PHE A 397 40.71 10.60 14.60
N THR A 398 41.85 9.93 14.43
CA THR A 398 41.94 8.81 13.48
C THR A 398 41.21 7.57 14.01
N LYS A 399 40.87 6.61 13.13
CA LYS A 399 40.29 5.33 13.59
C LYS A 399 41.25 4.60 14.54
N VAL A 400 42.56 4.68 14.28
CA VAL A 400 43.59 4.06 15.12
C VAL A 400 43.62 4.71 16.50
N SER A 401 43.64 6.05 16.58
CA SER A 401 43.61 6.77 17.86
C SER A 401 42.37 6.39 18.69
N ILE A 402 41.20 6.25 18.06
CA ILE A 402 39.96 5.84 18.76
C ILE A 402 40.02 4.38 19.20
N GLU A 403 40.62 3.48 18.41
CA GLU A 403 40.82 2.09 18.82
C GLU A 403 41.75 1.99 20.03
N GLU A 404 42.84 2.75 20.02
CA GLU A 404 43.77 2.87 21.14
C GLU A 404 43.04 3.42 22.38
N MET A 405 42.14 4.41 22.25
CA MET A 405 41.33 4.91 23.38
C MET A 405 40.50 3.79 24.00
N ILE A 406 39.88 2.95 23.17
CA ILE A 406 39.10 1.80 23.64
C ILE A 406 40.02 0.74 24.27
N ASP A 407 41.21 0.52 23.72
CA ASP A 407 42.19 -0.42 24.28
C ASP A 407 42.72 0.08 25.64
N SER A 408 42.93 1.38 25.82
CA SER A 408 43.29 1.97 27.12
C SER A 408 42.20 1.74 28.17
N LEU A 409 40.91 1.84 27.80
CA LEU A 409 39.82 1.52 28.73
C LEU A 409 39.79 0.02 29.11
N LEU A 410 40.19 -0.87 28.20
CA LEU A 410 40.33 -2.31 28.47
C LEU A 410 41.52 -2.58 29.42
N GLU A 411 42.65 -1.91 29.21
CA GLU A 411 43.84 -2.02 30.05
C GLU A 411 43.62 -1.48 31.47
N GLN A 412 42.80 -0.44 31.60
CA GLN A 412 42.36 0.10 32.89
C GLN A 412 41.26 -0.75 33.55
N GLU A 413 40.86 -1.86 32.94
CA GLU A 413 39.79 -2.75 33.42
C GLU A 413 38.44 -2.03 33.62
N LEU A 414 38.21 -0.89 32.97
CA LEU A 414 36.95 -0.14 33.02
C LEU A 414 35.89 -0.74 32.08
N ILE A 415 36.35 -1.41 31.03
CA ILE A 415 35.49 -2.18 30.13
C ILE A 415 36.06 -3.59 29.98
N GLU A 416 35.21 -4.54 29.62
CA GLU A 416 35.62 -5.93 29.38
C GLU A 416 35.01 -6.49 28.09
N LYS A 417 35.65 -7.53 27.55
CA LYS A 417 35.13 -8.29 26.42
C LYS A 417 34.21 -9.39 26.92
N TYR A 418 33.03 -9.49 26.32
CA TYR A 418 32.10 -10.59 26.56
C TYR A 418 31.57 -11.19 25.25
N TYR A 419 31.02 -12.40 25.33
CA TYR A 419 30.45 -13.10 24.18
C TYR A 419 28.97 -13.35 24.44
N GLY A 420 28.13 -13.08 23.46
CA GLY A 420 26.69 -13.35 23.58
C GLY A 420 26.41 -14.85 23.67
N ASN A 421 25.32 -15.23 24.34
CA ASN A 421 24.93 -16.63 24.55
C ASN A 421 24.80 -17.46 23.27
N TYR A 422 24.62 -16.81 22.11
CA TYR A 422 24.48 -17.45 20.81
C TYR A 422 25.80 -17.55 20.01
N ASP A 423 26.89 -16.92 20.45
CA ASP A 423 28.21 -17.00 19.80
C ASP A 423 29.05 -18.15 20.38
N ARG A 424 28.69 -19.38 20.01
CA ARG A 424 29.36 -20.61 20.50
C ARG A 424 30.85 -20.66 20.20
N TYR A 425 31.31 -19.92 19.20
CA TYR A 425 32.70 -19.94 18.75
C TYR A 425 33.51 -18.74 19.23
N LYS A 426 32.93 -17.86 20.06
CA LYS A 426 33.60 -16.66 20.60
C LYS A 426 34.25 -15.82 19.50
N ARG A 427 33.60 -15.69 18.35
CA ARG A 427 34.16 -15.01 17.17
C ARG A 427 33.95 -13.50 17.19
N TYR A 428 32.92 -13.04 17.89
CA TYR A 428 32.47 -11.66 17.85
C TYR A 428 32.43 -11.07 19.27
N PRO A 429 33.60 -10.73 19.85
CA PRO A 429 33.66 -10.13 21.17
C PRO A 429 32.95 -8.78 21.17
N LYS A 430 32.09 -8.58 22.18
CA LYS A 430 31.38 -7.34 22.48
C LYS A 430 32.01 -6.66 23.68
N LEU A 431 31.80 -5.35 23.83
CA LEU A 431 32.31 -4.58 24.96
C LEU A 431 31.16 -4.15 25.87
N ARG A 432 31.38 -4.26 27.18
CA ARG A 432 30.51 -3.72 28.24
C ARG A 432 31.36 -3.16 29.37
N LEU A 433 30.75 -2.36 30.25
CA LEU A 433 31.44 -1.84 31.43
C LEU A 433 31.67 -2.93 32.48
N THR A 434 32.75 -2.77 33.23
CA THR A 434 32.96 -3.46 34.51
C THR A 434 32.32 -2.66 35.64
N LYS A 435 32.38 -3.17 36.87
CA LYS A 435 31.94 -2.41 38.05
C LYS A 435 32.73 -1.11 38.21
N ASP A 436 34.03 -1.14 37.91
CA ASP A 436 34.91 0.01 38.04
C ASP A 436 34.64 1.00 36.90
N GLY A 437 34.30 0.52 35.70
CA GLY A 437 33.79 1.36 34.62
C GLY A 437 32.53 2.12 34.98
N ASP A 438 31.55 1.47 35.62
CA ASP A 438 30.32 2.14 36.07
C ASP A 438 30.62 3.20 37.14
N GLN A 439 31.58 2.96 38.04
CA GLN A 439 32.04 3.97 39.01
C GLN A 439 32.75 5.13 38.33
N ALA A 440 33.60 4.85 37.34
CA ALA A 440 34.33 5.85 36.57
C ALA A 440 33.42 6.76 35.72
N LEU A 441 32.19 6.33 35.42
CA LEU A 441 31.18 7.22 34.81
C LEU A 441 30.66 8.28 35.79
N ALA A 442 30.57 7.94 37.08
CA ALA A 442 30.13 8.86 38.14
C ALA A 442 31.28 9.74 38.64
N ASP A 443 32.51 9.22 38.64
CA ASP A 443 33.72 9.95 38.99
C ASP A 443 34.77 9.84 37.85
N PRO A 444 34.76 10.79 36.88
CA PRO A 444 35.70 10.78 35.77
C PRO A 444 37.18 10.89 36.19
N ALA A 445 37.48 11.27 37.45
CA ALA A 445 38.85 11.28 37.95
C ALA A 445 39.46 9.87 38.07
N MET A 446 38.62 8.82 38.10
CA MET A 446 39.06 7.42 38.07
C MET A 446 39.64 7.01 36.71
N ILE A 447 39.30 7.74 35.64
CA ILE A 447 39.85 7.49 34.31
C ILE A 447 41.24 8.08 34.27
N LYS A 448 42.26 7.21 34.30
CA LYS A 448 43.64 7.67 34.19
C LYS A 448 43.85 8.19 32.77
N ASN A 449 44.03 9.51 32.65
CA ASN A 449 44.34 10.18 31.39
C ASN A 449 45.79 9.91 30.98
N GLU A 450 46.16 8.63 30.90
CA GLU A 450 47.43 8.16 30.34
C GLU A 450 47.32 7.99 28.82
N PHE A 451 46.32 8.61 28.20
CA PHE A 451 46.29 8.72 26.76
C PHE A 451 47.25 9.86 26.38
N PRO A 452 48.48 9.58 25.92
CA PRO A 452 49.19 10.61 25.22
C PRO A 452 48.29 10.92 24.02
N LEU A 453 47.78 12.16 23.94
CA LEU A 453 47.60 12.76 22.63
C LEU A 453 48.99 12.71 22.03
N GLY A 454 49.33 11.59 21.38
CA GLY A 454 50.69 11.30 20.97
C GLY A 454 51.17 12.50 20.18
N ASN A 455 52.41 12.94 20.44
CA ASN A 455 53.07 14.02 19.71
C ASN A 455 52.87 13.93 18.16
N ILE A 456 52.54 12.74 17.66
CA ILE A 456 52.11 12.40 16.29
C ILE A 456 50.89 13.20 15.77
N GLU A 457 49.91 13.57 16.61
CA GLU A 457 48.69 14.30 16.19
C GLU A 457 48.94 15.81 16.09
N VAL A 458 49.65 16.40 17.04
CA VAL A 458 50.16 17.79 17.00
C VAL A 458 51.00 17.99 15.73
N GLU A 459 51.98 17.11 15.50
CA GLU A 459 52.89 17.21 14.36
C GLU A 459 52.17 17.08 12.99
N LYS A 460 51.12 16.25 12.88
CA LYS A 460 50.33 16.10 11.65
C LYS A 460 49.24 17.16 11.46
N ILE A 461 48.59 17.60 12.52
CA ILE A 461 47.60 18.68 12.48
C ILE A 461 48.31 19.95 12.00
N TYR A 462 49.47 20.29 12.56
CA TYR A 462 50.19 21.51 12.17
C TYR A 462 50.90 21.44 10.82
N LYS A 463 51.42 20.27 10.41
CA LYS A 463 51.96 20.08 9.04
C LYS A 463 50.90 20.21 7.94
N THR A 464 49.61 20.19 8.29
CA THR A 464 48.49 20.29 7.33
C THR A 464 47.53 21.47 7.59
N MET A 465 47.78 22.26 8.64
CA MET A 465 46.97 23.40 9.03
C MET A 465 47.27 24.60 8.14
N ASP A 466 46.25 25.10 7.45
CA ASP A 466 46.34 26.35 6.70
C ASP A 466 46.23 27.53 7.69
N ILE A 467 47.39 28.06 8.07
CA ILE A 467 47.54 29.18 9.02
C ILE A 467 46.68 30.39 8.62
N SER A 468 46.37 30.55 7.32
CA SER A 468 45.54 31.66 6.84
C SER A 468 44.09 31.60 7.33
N THR A 469 43.61 30.40 7.69
CA THR A 469 42.22 30.14 8.10
C THR A 469 42.02 30.09 9.62
N CYS A 470 43.10 30.18 10.39
CA CYS A 470 43.04 30.10 11.85
C CYS A 470 42.37 31.34 12.45
N SER A 471 41.78 31.19 13.63
CA SER A 471 41.45 32.33 14.50
C SER A 471 42.70 32.85 15.21
N GLU A 472 42.63 34.04 15.82
CA GLU A 472 43.74 34.59 16.62
C GLU A 472 44.07 33.74 17.84
N THR A 473 43.06 33.19 18.52
CA THR A 473 43.26 32.33 19.69
C THR A 473 43.97 31.02 19.31
N GLU A 474 43.53 30.35 18.24
CA GLU A 474 44.18 29.12 17.75
C GLU A 474 45.64 29.36 17.33
N PHE A 475 45.92 30.54 16.76
CA PHE A 475 47.27 30.93 16.40
C PHE A 475 48.16 31.18 17.64
N MET A 476 47.61 31.79 18.69
CA MET A 476 48.33 32.02 19.95
C MET A 476 48.65 30.72 20.67
N ASP A 477 47.69 29.81 20.75
CA ASP A 477 47.88 28.49 21.37
C ASP A 477 48.98 27.69 20.63
N LEU A 478 49.02 27.80 19.29
CA LEU A 478 50.09 27.23 18.47
C LEU A 478 51.45 27.84 18.81
N MET A 479 51.55 29.16 18.91
CA MET A 479 52.81 29.84 19.22
C MET A 479 53.32 29.49 20.62
N GLU A 480 52.45 29.50 21.63
CA GLU A 480 52.81 29.12 23.00
C GLU A 480 53.31 27.66 23.06
N PHE A 481 52.66 26.76 22.32
CA PHE A 481 53.07 25.37 22.25
C PHE A 481 54.46 25.19 21.61
N VAL A 482 54.73 25.86 20.50
CA VAL A 482 56.05 25.80 19.81
C VAL A 482 57.15 26.41 20.70
N ILE A 483 56.87 27.52 21.37
CA ILE A 483 57.82 28.25 22.23
C ILE A 483 58.13 27.47 23.51
N THR A 484 57.18 26.72 24.08
CA THR A 484 57.37 26.00 25.35
C THR A 484 58.14 24.68 25.19
N LYS A 485 58.33 24.18 23.97
CA LYS A 485 59.03 22.90 23.69
C LYS A 485 60.08 22.96 22.57
N PRO A 486 60.99 23.93 22.55
CA PRO A 486 61.87 24.19 21.41
C PRO A 486 62.89 23.06 21.15
N SER A 487 63.23 22.26 22.16
CA SER A 487 64.11 21.09 22.00
C SER A 487 63.44 19.91 21.30
N GLU A 488 62.11 19.79 21.37
CA GLU A 488 61.35 18.70 20.74
C GLU A 488 61.09 18.96 19.25
N TYR A 489 61.04 20.23 18.84
CA TYR A 489 60.70 20.65 17.47
C TYR A 489 61.84 21.31 16.70
N LYS A 490 63.08 21.16 17.18
CA LYS A 490 64.26 21.83 16.63
C LYS A 490 64.45 21.54 15.13
N ASP A 491 64.14 20.32 14.69
CA ASP A 491 64.29 19.88 13.30
C ASP A 491 63.06 20.22 12.43
N ASP A 492 61.90 20.51 13.03
CA ASP A 492 60.66 20.95 12.35
C ASP A 492 60.50 22.48 12.32
N LEU A 493 61.27 23.19 13.15
CA LEU A 493 61.27 24.65 13.26
C LEU A 493 61.57 25.33 11.93
N GLU A 494 62.46 24.78 11.09
CA GLU A 494 62.71 25.30 9.74
C GLU A 494 61.48 25.17 8.82
N GLY A 495 60.72 24.08 8.95
CA GLY A 495 59.46 23.90 8.23
C GLY A 495 58.38 24.87 8.69
N LEU A 496 58.26 25.05 10.02
CA LEU A 496 57.35 26.01 10.65
C LEU A 496 57.68 27.46 10.26
N ILE A 497 58.96 27.84 10.29
CA ILE A 497 59.49 29.13 9.83
C ILE A 497 59.19 29.34 8.34
N THR A 498 59.30 28.31 7.50
CA THR A 498 58.97 28.39 6.08
C THR A 498 57.46 28.61 5.86
N SER A 499 56.59 27.94 6.62
CA SER A 499 55.15 28.23 6.63
C SER A 499 54.83 29.62 7.21
N PHE A 500 55.67 30.16 8.09
CA PHE A 500 55.51 31.51 8.62
C PHE A 500 55.90 32.62 7.63
N GLN A 501 56.64 32.32 6.56
CA GLN A 501 56.96 33.29 5.50
C GLN A 501 55.72 33.77 4.72
N ASN A 502 54.59 33.07 4.84
CA ASN A 502 53.29 33.42 4.23
C ASN A 502 52.22 33.78 5.28
N VAL A 503 52.62 34.23 6.46
CA VAL A 503 51.68 34.60 7.53
C VAL A 503 50.81 35.79 7.10
N PRO A 504 49.48 35.71 7.23
CA PRO A 504 48.60 36.86 7.01
C PRO A 504 49.03 38.06 7.85
N GLU A 505 49.01 39.27 7.28
CA GLU A 505 49.49 40.50 7.94
C GLU A 505 48.90 40.74 9.33
N LYS A 506 47.67 40.27 9.60
CA LYS A 506 47.01 40.36 10.92
C LYS A 506 47.78 39.70 12.07
N TYR A 507 48.67 38.75 11.80
CA TYR A 507 49.44 38.03 12.83
C TYR A 507 50.86 38.54 13.02
N ILE A 508 51.35 39.43 12.15
CA ILE A 508 52.71 39.99 12.25
C ILE A 508 52.94 40.67 13.62
N PRO A 509 52.04 41.53 14.14
CA PRO A 509 52.25 42.17 15.45
C PRO A 509 52.34 41.17 16.61
N ILE A 510 51.62 40.05 16.51
CA ILE A 510 51.61 38.99 17.52
C ILE A 510 52.95 38.25 17.54
N ILE A 511 53.51 37.96 16.37
CA ILE A 511 54.82 37.30 16.25
C ILE A 511 55.91 38.25 16.78
N GLU A 512 55.87 39.54 16.42
CA GLU A 512 56.85 40.55 16.87
C GLU A 512 56.82 40.78 18.39
N MET A 513 55.69 40.58 19.05
CA MET A 513 55.57 40.69 20.52
C MET A 513 56.16 39.49 21.28
N ASN A 514 56.35 38.34 20.62
CA ASN A 514 56.77 37.08 21.24
C ASN A 514 58.13 36.55 20.74
N ALA A 515 58.74 37.22 19.75
CA ALA A 515 60.13 37.04 19.33
C ALA A 515 61.09 37.83 20.25
#